data_AF-A0A1G7CEN8-F1
#
_entry.id   AF-A0A1G7CEN8-F1
#
_cell.length_a   1.000
_cell.length_b   1.000
_cell.length_c   1.000
_cell.angle_alpha   90.00
_cell.angle_beta   90.00
_cell.angle_gamma   90.00
#
_symmetry.space_group_name_H-M   'P 1'
#
loop_
_entity.id
_entity.type
_entity.pdbx_description
1 polymer ?
#
loop_
_entity_poly.entity_id
_entity_poly.type
_entity_poly.pdbx_seq_one_letter_code
_entity_poly.pdbx_strand_id
1 'polypeptide(L)' 'MILKPKILLYIITIVVVIAAIIWEVYMQKMIATLPENAEPIMRSDLFVIWPVVITLVSVSLFRIFGKKE' A
#
# COMPACT_ATOMS: atom_id res chain seq x y z
N MET A 1 11.41 -20.83 13.74
CA MET A 1 12.14 -20.42 12.52
C MET A 1 12.18 -18.90 12.48
N ILE A 2 13.30 -18.28 12.85
CA ILE A 2 13.42 -16.80 12.84
C ILE A 2 13.65 -16.36 11.39
N LEU A 3 12.63 -15.74 10.79
CA LEU A 3 12.74 -15.16 9.45
C LEU A 3 13.82 -14.07 9.47
N LYS A 4 14.72 -14.11 8.47
CA LYS A 4 15.74 -13.06 8.33
C LYS A 4 15.02 -11.71 8.08
N PRO A 5 15.43 -10.60 8.73
CA PRO A 5 14.74 -9.30 8.63
C PRO A 5 14.51 -8.82 7.19
N LYS A 6 15.42 -9.16 6.27
CA LYS A 6 15.30 -8.84 4.84
C LYS A 6 14.10 -9.52 4.16
N ILE A 7 13.84 -10.78 4.51
CA ILE A 7 12.76 -11.58 3.92
C ILE A 7 11.43 -11.07 4.48
N LEU A 8 11.41 -10.77 5.78
CA LEU A 8 10.25 -10.19 6.44
C LEU A 8 9.84 -8.85 5.80
N LEU A 9 10.81 -7.96 5.53
CA LEU A 9 10.56 -6.69 4.85
C LEU A 9 9.87 -6.89 3.48
N TYR A 10 10.37 -7.82 2.65
CA TYR A 10 9.80 -8.05 1.33
C TYR A 10 8.39 -8.65 1.40
N ILE A 11 8.16 -9.58 2.33
CA ILE A 11 6.83 -10.15 2.57
C ILE A 11 5.85 -9.05 2.99
N ILE A 12 6.23 -8.22 3.97
CA ILE A 12 5.40 -7.11 4.45
C ILE A 12 5.11 -6.14 3.30
N THR A 13 6.11 -5.81 2.48
CA THR A 13 5.94 -4.90 1.34
C THR A 13 4.93 -5.45 0.34
N ILE A 14 5.02 -6.73 -0.03
CA ILE A 14 4.07 -7.37 -0.93
C ILE A 14 2.66 -7.38 -0.33
N VAL A 15 2.53 -7.75 0.94
CA VAL A 15 1.23 -7.80 1.63
C VAL A 15 0.58 -6.41 1.67
N VAL A 16 1.35 -5.37 1.99
CA VAL A 16 0.84 -3.99 2.05
C VAL A 16 0.43 -3.49 0.67
N VAL A 17 1.20 -3.78 -0.38
CA VAL A 17 0.84 -3.43 -1.76
C VAL A 17 -0.47 -4.11 -2.17
N ILE A 18 -0.63 -5.40 -1.89
CA ILE A 18 -1.88 -6.13 -2.19
C ILE A 18 -3.05 -5.54 -1.42
N ALA A 19 -2.87 -5.26 -0.12
CA ALA A 19 -3.92 -4.66 0.71
C ALA A 19 -4.35 -3.28 0.19
N ALA A 20 -3.40 -2.44 -0.23
CA ALA A 20 -3.68 -1.14 -0.82
C ALA A 20 -4.51 -1.25 -2.11
N ILE A 21 -4.20 -2.22 -2.98
CA ILE A 21 -4.94 -2.47 -4.22
C ILE A 21 -6.37 -2.95 -3.90
N ILE A 22 -6.52 -3.92 -2.99
CA ILE A 22 -7.84 -4.44 -2.60
C ILE A 22 -8.70 -3.30 -2.02
N TRP A 23 -8.11 -2.47 -1.18
CA TRP A 23 -8.79 -1.32 -0.60
C TRP A 23 -9.26 -0.34 -1.67
N GLU A 24 -8.40 -0.01 -2.64
CA GLU A 24 -8.77 0.89 -3.73
C GLU A 24 -9.94 0.33 -4.57
N VAL A 25 -9.91 -0.97 -4.88
CA VAL A 25 -11.02 -1.64 -5.58
C VAL A 25 -12.31 -1.57 -4.76
N TYR A 26 -12.24 -1.78 -3.45
CA TYR A 26 -13.39 -1.67 -2.57
C TYR A 26 -13.95 -0.24 -2.54
N MET A 27 -13.08 0.76 -2.39
CA MET A 27 -13.48 2.17 -2.37
C MET A 27 -14.11 2.61 -3.70
N GLN A 28 -13.57 2.16 -4.84
CA GLN A 28 -14.16 2.45 -6.16
C GLN A 28 -15.56 1.82 -6.30
N LYS A 29 -15.75 0.58 -5.85
CA LYS A 29 -17.08 -0.05 -5.84
C LYS A 29 -18.05 0.73 -4.95
N MET A 30 -17.60 1.16 -3.78
CA MET A 30 -18.44 1.93 -2.84
C MET A 30 -18.83 3.28 -3.44
N ILE A 31 -17.89 4.00 -4.06
CA ILE A 31 -18.16 5.27 -4.74
C ILE A 31 -19.15 5.08 -5.89
N ALA A 32 -19.00 4.00 -6.66
CA ALA A 32 -19.91 3.68 -7.77
C ALA A 32 -21.35 3.35 -7.31
N THR A 33 -21.53 2.96 -6.05
CA THR A 33 -22.87 2.69 -5.47
C THR A 33 -23.53 3.92 -4.85
N LEU A 34 -22.87 5.08 -4.84
CA LEU A 34 -23.46 6.30 -4.31
C LEU A 34 -24.54 6.85 -5.25
N PRO A 35 -25.61 7.45 -4.70
CA PRO A 35 -26.57 8.18 -5.50
C PRO A 35 -25.92 9.40 -6.18
N GLU A 36 -26.47 9.82 -7.32
CA GLU A 36 -25.92 10.88 -8.20
C GLU A 36 -25.73 12.24 -7.50
N ASN A 37 -26.42 12.44 -6.37
CA ASN A 37 -26.43 13.67 -5.58
C ASN A 37 -25.63 13.55 -4.28
N ALA A 38 -24.89 12.45 -4.08
CA ALA A 38 -24.14 12.23 -2.85
C ALA A 38 -23.00 13.24 -2.70
N GLU A 39 -22.70 13.60 -1.45
CA GLU A 39 -21.52 14.42 -1.17
C GLU A 39 -20.23 13.68 -1.56
N PRO A 40 -19.22 14.40 -2.07
CA PRO A 40 -17.93 13.80 -2.41
C PRO A 40 -17.30 13.11 -1.19
N ILE A 41 -16.92 11.85 -1.33
CA ILE A 41 -16.21 11.13 -0.26
C ILE A 41 -14.78 11.65 -0.17
N MET A 42 -14.45 12.24 0.98
CA MET A 42 -13.08 12.61 1.29
C MET A 42 -12.23 11.36 1.54
N ARG A 43 -11.28 11.08 0.65
CA ARG A 43 -10.35 9.95 0.72
C ARG A 43 -9.17 10.21 1.66
N SER A 44 -9.45 10.36 2.96
CA SER A 44 -8.41 10.56 4.00
C SER A 44 -7.47 9.36 4.14
N ASP A 45 -7.95 8.17 3.81
CA ASP A 45 -7.20 6.92 3.78
C ASP A 45 -5.98 6.96 2.86
N LEU A 46 -6.07 7.69 1.74
CA LEU A 46 -4.98 7.82 0.78
C LEU A 46 -3.76 8.51 1.40
N PHE A 47 -3.95 9.44 2.33
CA PHE A 47 -2.86 10.11 3.05
C PHE A 47 -2.09 9.16 3.97
N VAL A 48 -2.67 8.02 4.34
CA VAL A 48 -2.02 7.01 5.18
C VAL A 48 -1.43 5.91 4.31
N ILE A 49 -2.21 5.40 3.35
CA ILE A 49 -1.82 4.26 2.52
C ILE A 49 -0.62 4.63 1.64
N TRP A 50 -0.64 5.79 0.96
CA TRP A 50 0.42 6.14 0.02
C TRP A 50 1.80 6.29 0.68
N PRO A 51 1.97 7.05 1.78
CA PRO A 51 3.28 7.14 2.44
C PRO A 51 3.81 5.78 2.90
N VAL A 52 2.95 4.89 3.40
CA VAL A 52 3.35 3.56 3.85
C VAL A 52 3.79 2.71 2.66
N VAL A 53 3.00 2.66 1.59
CA VAL A 53 3.33 1.90 0.37
C VAL A 53 4.64 2.41 -0.23
N ILE A 54 4.77 3.73 -0.41
CA ILE A 54 5.97 4.36 -0.98
C ILE A 54 7.19 4.02 -0.10
N THR A 55 7.10 4.20 1.22
CA THR A 55 8.24 3.93 2.11
C THR A 55 8.68 2.47 2.04
N LEU A 56 7.74 1.52 2.13
CA LEU A 56 8.08 0.09 2.10
C LEU A 56 8.65 -0.34 0.75
N VAL A 57 8.08 0.16 -0.34
CA VAL A 57 8.60 -0.10 -1.69
C VAL A 57 9.97 0.53 -1.86
N SER A 58 10.17 1.80 -1.48
CA SER A 58 11.47 2.48 -1.55
C SER A 58 12.54 1.78 -0.73
N VAL A 59 12.25 1.39 0.51
CA VAL A 59 13.21 0.67 1.38
C VAL A 59 13.51 -0.73 0.80
N SER A 60 12.50 -1.42 0.25
CA SER A 60 12.68 -2.71 -0.40
C SER A 60 13.56 -2.59 -1.65
N LEU A 61 13.28 -1.62 -2.52
CA LEU A 61 14.07 -1.36 -3.72
C LEU A 61 15.50 -0.93 -3.37
N PHE A 62 15.67 -0.02 -2.41
CA PHE A 62 16.98 0.40 -1.93
C PHE A 62 17.78 -0.80 -1.39
N ARG A 63 17.14 -1.77 -0.75
CA ARG A 63 17.83 -2.97 -0.26
C ARG A 63 18.19 -3.96 -1.37
N ILE A 64 17.41 -4.01 -2.44
CA ILE A 64 17.67 -4.87 -3.61
C ILE A 64 18.77 -4.28 -4.49
N PHE A 65 18.65 -2.99 -4.82
CA PHE A 65 19.53 -2.30 -5.77
C PHE A 65 20.69 -1.55 -5.10
N GLY A 66 20.59 -1.24 -3.81
CA GLY A 66 21.60 -0.47 -3.06
C GLY A 66 22.73 -1.31 -2.48
N LYS A 67 23.17 -2.40 -3.14
CA LYS A 67 24.43 -3.09 -2.80
C LYS A 67 25.46 -2.72 -3.88
N LYS A 68 26.67 -2.22 -3.59
CA LYS A 68 27.63 -2.63 -2.56
C LYS A 68 28.76 -1.57 -2.46
N GLU A 69 28.93 -0.95 -1.30
CA GLU A 69 30.27 -0.75 -0.71
C GLU A 69 30.28 -1.54 0.60
#